data_AF-A0A920ALV8-F1
#
_entry.id   AF-A0A920ALV8-F1
#
_cell.length_a   1.000
_cell.length_b   1.000
_cell.length_c   1.000
_cell.angle_alpha   90.00
_cell.angle_beta   90.00
_cell.angle_gamma   90.00
#
_symmetry.space_group_name_H-M   'P 1'
#
loop_
_entity.id
_entity.type
_entity.pdbx_description
1 polymer ?
#
loop_
_entity_poly.entity_id
_entity_poly.type
_entity_poly.pdbx_seq_one_letter_code
_entity_poly.pdbx_strand_id
1 'polypeptide(L)'
;MKNFTEHKIDHDFSNTRIDRWFRQYFEGLSHNNLEKYLRKGFIRVNEKKIRSSYRLNKGDIIKTSVFINNFLSNDRKIKKFMDQKIL
;
A
#
# COMPACT_ATOMS: atom_id res chain seq x y z
N MET A 1 17.92 9.61 -4.32
CA MET A 1 16.91 8.76 -5.00
C MET A 1 15.77 8.47 -4.05
N LYS A 2 14.50 8.47 -4.50
CA LYS A 2 13.37 8.08 -3.64
C LYS A 2 13.42 6.55 -3.50
N ASN A 3 13.74 6.06 -2.32
CA ASN A 3 13.70 4.62 -2.06
C ASN A 3 12.23 4.16 -2.07
N PHE A 4 11.97 2.98 -2.64
CA PHE A 4 10.65 2.36 -2.71
C PHE A 4 10.69 0.96 -2.12
N THR A 5 9.58 0.52 -1.53
CA THR A 5 9.35 -0.85 -1.09
C THR A 5 8.30 -1.49 -2.00
N GLU A 6 8.52 -2.75 -2.35
CA GLU A 6 7.64 -3.51 -3.24
C GLU A 6 6.90 -4.60 -2.46
N HIS A 7 5.62 -4.75 -2.77
CA HIS A 7 4.74 -5.76 -2.19
C HIS A 7 4.04 -6.49 -3.33
N LYS A 8 4.36 -7.78 -3.49
CA LYS A 8 3.72 -8.66 -4.47
C LYS A 8 2.44 -9.23 -3.87
N ILE A 9 1.35 -9.16 -4.65
CA ILE A 9 0.08 -9.79 -4.30
C ILE A 9 0.17 -11.30 -4.59
N ASP A 10 0.10 -12.10 -3.53
CA ASP A 10 0.32 -13.55 -3.50
C ASP A 10 -0.95 -14.38 -3.69
N HIS A 11 -2.09 -13.90 -3.19
CA HIS A 11 -3.40 -14.50 -3.38
C HIS A 11 -4.20 -13.83 -4.50
N ASP A 12 -5.25 -14.51 -4.98
CA ASP A 12 -6.18 -13.86 -5.89
C ASP A 12 -7.08 -12.89 -5.11
N PHE A 13 -6.79 -11.61 -5.27
CA PHE A 13 -7.61 -10.52 -4.79
C PHE A 13 -8.46 -9.92 -5.92
N SER A 14 -8.70 -10.68 -6.99
CA SER A 14 -9.60 -10.28 -8.08
C SER A 14 -10.88 -9.70 -7.48
N ASN A 15 -11.24 -8.49 -7.94
CA ASN A 15 -12.36 -7.67 -7.45
C ASN A 15 -12.14 -6.88 -6.14
N THR A 16 -11.03 -7.05 -5.43
CA THR A 16 -10.68 -6.22 -4.25
C THR A 16 -10.10 -4.89 -4.71
N ARG A 17 -10.73 -3.79 -4.30
CA ARG A 17 -10.19 -2.45 -4.55
C ARG A 17 -8.96 -2.19 -3.70
N ILE A 18 -7.98 -1.49 -4.26
CA ILE A 18 -6.72 -1.15 -3.58
C ILE A 18 -6.95 -0.36 -2.29
N ASP A 19 -8.00 0.46 -2.23
CA ASP A 19 -8.33 1.23 -1.02
C ASP A 19 -8.91 0.40 0.12
N ARG A 20 -9.53 -0.73 -0.19
CA ARG A 20 -9.95 -1.72 0.80
C ARG A 20 -8.75 -2.54 1.25
N TRP A 21 -7.94 -3.00 0.30
CA TRP A 21 -6.70 -3.72 0.59
C TRP A 21 -5.78 -2.90 1.50
N PHE A 22 -5.51 -1.62 1.18
CA PHE A 22 -4.68 -0.76 2.04
C PHE A 22 -5.27 -0.57 3.44
N ARG A 23 -6.60 -0.49 3.59
CA ARG A 23 -7.23 -0.38 4.91
C ARG A 23 -7.13 -1.66 5.74
N GLN A 24 -7.16 -2.82 5.08
CA GLN A 24 -6.98 -4.13 5.74
C GLN A 24 -5.53 -4.36 6.16
N TYR A 25 -4.57 -3.93 5.32
CA TYR A 25 -3.14 -4.16 5.55
C TYR A 25 -2.46 -3.05 6.35
N PHE A 26 -2.97 -1.82 6.32
CA PHE A 26 -2.42 -0.66 7.02
C PHE A 26 -3.51 -0.01 7.88
N GLU A 27 -3.72 -0.57 9.06
CA GLU A 27 -4.62 0.01 10.07
C GLU A 27 -4.12 1.42 10.45
N GLY A 28 -4.87 2.46 10.08
CA GLY A 28 -4.55 3.87 10.39
C GLY A 28 -4.47 4.78 9.16
N LEU A 29 -4.34 4.22 7.95
CA LEU A 29 -4.34 5.03 6.73
C LEU A 29 -5.75 5.54 6.40
N SER A 30 -5.99 6.83 6.62
CA SER A 30 -7.25 7.47 6.23
C SER A 30 -7.45 7.46 4.71
N HIS A 31 -8.71 7.43 4.27
CA HIS A 31 -9.06 7.46 2.85
C HIS A 31 -8.49 8.70 2.14
N ASN A 32 -8.55 9.88 2.77
CA ASN A 32 -8.00 11.12 2.21
C ASN A 32 -6.47 11.05 2.03
N ASN A 33 -5.75 10.44 2.97
CA ASN A 33 -4.31 10.27 2.85
C ASN A 33 -3.95 9.29 1.74
N LEU A 34 -4.66 8.16 1.65
CA LEU A 34 -4.49 7.21 0.55
C LEU A 34 -4.68 7.90 -0.82
N GLU A 35 -5.78 8.63 -1.00
CA GLU A 35 -6.06 9.37 -2.23
C GLU A 35 -4.95 10.38 -2.55
N LYS A 36 -4.51 11.14 -1.55
CA LYS A 36 -3.40 12.09 -1.67
C LYS A 36 -2.11 11.38 -2.13
N TYR A 37 -1.79 10.22 -1.59
CA TYR A 37 -0.58 9.46 -1.92
C TYR A 37 -0.64 8.81 -3.30
N LEU A 38 -1.81 8.32 -3.70
CA LEU A 38 -2.08 7.83 -5.05
C LEU A 38 -1.91 8.95 -6.10
N ARG A 39 -2.53 10.11 -5.88
CA ARG A 39 -2.42 11.27 -6.78
C ARG A 39 -0.99 11.79 -6.90
N LYS A 40 -0.25 11.82 -5.79
CA LYS A 40 1.18 12.20 -5.78
C LYS A 40 2.08 11.11 -6.41
N GLY A 41 1.57 9.91 -6.67
CA GLY A 41 2.32 8.79 -7.25
C GLY A 41 3.34 8.19 -6.31
N PHE A 42 3.13 8.34 -5.00
CA PHE A 42 3.91 7.68 -3.97
C PHE A 42 3.50 6.22 -3.78
N ILE A 43 2.28 5.87 -4.18
CA ILE A 43 1.79 4.50 -4.32
C ILE A 43 1.58 4.25 -5.81
N ARG A 44 2.10 3.13 -6.32
CA ARG A 44 1.97 2.69 -7.71
C ARG A 44 1.63 1.21 -7.74
N VAL A 45 0.96 0.77 -8.78
CA VAL A 45 0.75 -0.65 -9.07
C VAL A 45 1.30 -0.92 -10.46
N ASN A 46 2.16 -1.93 -10.59
CA ASN A 46 2.83 -2.29 -11.85
C ASN A 46 3.48 -1.04 -12.49
N GLU A 47 4.18 -0.28 -11.66
CA GLU A 47 4.88 0.99 -11.99
C GLU A 47 3.98 2.16 -12.44
N LYS A 48 2.66 1.98 -12.48
CA LYS A 48 1.70 3.00 -12.92
C LYS A 48 1.03 3.70 -11.75
N LYS A 49 0.71 4.99 -11.94
CA LYS A 49 -0.22 5.71 -11.05
C LYS A 49 -1.63 5.16 -11.27
N ILE A 50 -2.33 4.90 -10.18
CA ILE A 50 -3.67 4.30 -10.20
C ILE A 50 -4.63 5.09 -9.31
N ARG A 51 -5.93 4.89 -9.50
CA ARG A 51 -6.99 5.45 -8.65
C ARG A 51 -7.30 4.51 -7.50
N SER A 52 -7.90 5.02 -6.42
CA SER A 52 -8.35 4.21 -5.27
C SER A 52 -9.34 3.10 -5.64
N SER A 53 -10.04 3.24 -6.77
CA SER A 53 -10.96 2.25 -7.33
C SER A 53 -10.27 1.10 -8.08
N TYR A 54 -8.95 1.15 -8.28
CA TYR A 54 -8.20 0.08 -8.93
C TYR A 54 -8.44 -1.26 -8.23
N ARG A 55 -8.76 -2.29 -9.00
CA ARG A 55 -8.95 -3.65 -8.50
C ARG A 55 -7.66 -4.43 -8.66
N LEU A 56 -7.19 -5.02 -7.57
CA LEU A 56 -5.99 -5.83 -7.53
C LEU A 56 -6.25 -7.18 -8.19
N ASN A 57 -5.19 -7.75 -8.75
CA ASN A 57 -5.14 -9.13 -9.25
C ASN A 57 -3.95 -9.84 -8.63
N LYS A 58 -4.01 -11.19 -8.62
CA LYS A 58 -2.85 -12.00 -8.27
C LYS A 58 -1.64 -11.61 -9.12
N GLY A 59 -0.49 -11.41 -8.48
CA GLY A 59 0.76 -11.07 -9.16
C GLY A 59 1.00 -9.57 -9.34
N ASP A 60 0.02 -8.69 -9.04
CA ASP A 60 0.26 -7.25 -9.04
C ASP A 60 1.40 -6.87 -8.08
N ILE A 61 2.20 -5.89 -8.47
CA ILE A 61 3.30 -5.36 -7.67
C ILE A 61 2.91 -3.96 -7.19
N ILE A 62 2.64 -3.83 -5.90
CA ILE A 62 2.39 -2.56 -5.24
C ILE A 62 3.73 -1.95 -4.82
N LYS A 63 4.04 -0.76 -5.32
CA LYS A 63 5.25 -0.01 -5.00
C LYS A 63 4.89 1.20 -4.14
N THR A 64 5.46 1.25 -2.94
CA THR A 64 5.25 2.32 -1.95
C THR A 64 6.54 3.10 -1.75
N SER A 65 6.47 4.43 -1.66
CA SER A 65 7.64 5.23 -1.34
C SER A 65 8.00 5.09 0.15
N VAL A 66 9.30 5.02 0.48
CA VAL A 66 9.79 4.95 1.86
C VAL A 66 9.27 6.11 2.72
N PHE A 67 9.02 7.28 2.12
CA PHE A 67 8.38 8.39 2.82
C PHE A 67 7.01 8.03 3.40
N ILE A 68 6.18 7.28 2.66
CA ILE A 68 4.89 6.81 3.18
C ILE A 68 5.12 5.79 4.27
N ASN A 69 6.08 4.87 4.10
CA ASN A 69 6.35 3.84 5.10
C ASN A 69 6.75 4.49 6.43
N ASN A 70 7.63 5.49 6.42
CA ASN A 70 7.98 6.24 7.63
C ASN A 70 6.78 6.96 8.28
N PHE A 71 5.84 7.46 7.47
CA PHE A 71 4.61 8.08 7.97
C PHE A 71 3.64 7.05 8.58
N LEU A 72 3.52 5.88 7.94
CA LEU A 72 2.72 4.75 8.42
C LEU A 72 3.31 4.12 9.69
N SER A 73 4.64 4.02 9.79
CA SER A 73 5.34 3.43 10.94
C SER A 73 5.17 4.20 12.25
N ASN A 74 4.78 5.48 12.20
CA ASN A 74 4.52 6.29 13.39
C ASN A 74 3.15 6.00 14.03
N ASP A 75 2.30 5.21 13.36
CA ASP A 75 1.04 4.74 13.93
C ASP A 75 1.27 3.43 14.70
N ARG A 76 0.99 3.42 16.01
CA ARG A 76 1.38 2.34 16.97
C ARG A 76 0.89 0.94 16.58
N LYS A 77 -0.09 0.83 15.67
CA LYS A 77 -0.68 -0.43 15.21
C LYS A 77 0.08 -1.06 14.03
N ILE A 78 0.76 -0.26 13.20
CA ILE A 78 1.43 -0.74 11.97
C ILE A 78 2.72 -1.50 12.28
N LYS A 79 3.38 -1.18 13.40
CA LYS A 79 4.59 -1.86 13.90
C LYS A 79 4.35 -3.36 14.12
N LYS A 80 3.18 -3.74 14.65
CA LYS A 80 2.81 -5.14 14.93
C LYS A 80 2.71 -6.00 13.67
N PHE A 81 2.29 -5.40 12.55
CA PHE A 81 2.17 -6.11 11.27
C PHE A 81 3.52 -6.24 10.54
N MET A 82 4.37 -5.20 10.57
CA MET A 82 5.72 -5.26 10.00
C MET A 82 6.63 -6.22 10.79
N ASP A 83 6.49 -6.30 12.11
CA ASP A 83 7.24 -7.25 12.94
C ASP A 83 6.81 -8.72 12.71
N GLN A 84 5.53 -8.97 12.36
CA GLN A 84 5.03 -10.32 12.08
C GLN A 84 5.47 -10.91 10.73
N LYS A 85 6.07 -10.10 9.85
CA LYS A 85 6.54 -10.53 8.52
C LYS A 85 8.07 -10.73 8.44
N ILE A 86 8.78 -10.54 9.56
CA ILE A 86 10.26 -10.69 9.67
C ILE A 86 10.65 -12.06 10.29
N LEU A 87 9.70 -12.97 10.50
CA LEU A 87 9.94 -14.37 10.88
C LEU A 87 9.69 -15.32 9.70
#